data_AF-F5T4G2-F1
#
_entry.id   AF-F5T4G2-F1
#
_cell.length_a   1.000
_cell.length_b   1.000
_cell.length_c   1.000
_cell.angle_alpha   90.00
_cell.angle_beta   90.00
_cell.angle_gamma   90.00
#
_symmetry.space_group_name_H-M   'P 1'
#
loop_
_entity.id
_entity.type
_entity.pdbx_description
1 polymer ?
#
loop_
_entity_poly.entity_id
_entity_poly.type
_entity_poly.pdbx_seq_one_letter_code
_entity_poly.pdbx_strand_id
1 'polypeptide(L)'
;MKKIMNDPKDFVKEEVEGIIAAYGDKISLLNDDFRMVIRKDAPVKGKVGIVTGGGSGHLPLFLGYVGEGMLDGCAVGNVFASPASSKMADLIRACDAGAGVLCLFGNYGGDLLNFKMACEDVEFDDIKTEILLGADDVASSPVETKEKRRGVAGIVYAYKIAGAAADKMMSLDEVVRVTKKALENMYTMGIALSPCIVPEVGKPTFHIEEDELEFGMGIHGEKGIEVKKFTTADEIATNMLDKILEEADLKSGDEVSVMINGLGATPTEEQFIIFRKVSQILKDKGVQIVMPHIGEYATSMEMAGLSLTVLKLDEELKDLLRYPASTPFYTNSNK
;
A
#
# COMPACT_ATOMS: atom_id res chain seq x y z
N MET A 1 10.10 6.86 -22.70
CA MET A 1 8.64 7.10 -22.66
C MET A 1 8.37 8.59 -22.51
N LYS A 2 7.22 9.09 -22.96
CA LYS A 2 6.81 10.50 -22.79
C LYS A 2 5.92 10.61 -21.55
N LYS A 3 5.93 11.76 -20.86
CA LYS A 3 5.05 12.05 -19.73
C LYS A 3 4.19 13.29 -20.02
N ILE A 4 2.97 13.28 -19.53
CA ILE A 4 2.08 14.45 -19.53
C ILE A 4 2.37 15.20 -18.23
N MET A 5 3.16 16.26 -18.31
CA MET A 5 3.57 17.09 -17.17
C MET A 5 4.08 18.45 -17.68
N ASN A 6 4.12 19.45 -16.81
CA ASN A 6 4.77 20.74 -17.07
C ASN A 6 6.27 20.65 -16.70
N ASP A 7 6.70 21.33 -15.62
CA ASP A 7 8.05 21.21 -15.08
C ASP A 7 8.15 19.96 -14.18
N PRO A 8 9.12 19.05 -14.40
CA PRO A 8 9.33 17.89 -13.54
C PRO A 8 9.43 18.19 -12.03
N LYS A 9 9.89 19.39 -11.65
CA LYS A 9 10.01 19.81 -10.25
C LYS A 9 8.66 20.10 -9.59
N ASP A 10 7.68 20.52 -10.38
CA ASP A 10 6.33 20.82 -9.92
C ASP A 10 5.41 19.61 -10.01
N PHE A 11 5.89 18.47 -10.52
CA PHE A 11 5.10 17.26 -10.79
C PHE A 11 4.20 16.84 -9.60
N VAL A 12 4.79 16.69 -8.41
CA VAL A 12 4.04 16.28 -7.20
C VAL A 12 3.06 17.37 -6.74
N LYS A 13 3.44 18.64 -6.88
CA LYS A 13 2.59 19.76 -6.47
C LYS A 13 1.36 19.84 -7.36
N GLU A 14 1.55 19.82 -8.69
CA GLU A 14 0.47 19.87 -9.67
C GLU A 14 -0.44 18.63 -9.57
N GLU A 15 0.14 17.45 -9.31
CA GLU A 15 -0.61 16.22 -9.01
C GLU A 15 -1.55 16.42 -7.81
N VAL A 16 -1.03 16.89 -6.67
CA VAL A 16 -1.84 17.10 -5.46
C VAL A 16 -2.88 18.20 -5.67
N GLU A 17 -2.53 19.31 -6.34
CA GLU A 17 -3.48 20.37 -6.70
C GLU A 17 -4.65 19.82 -7.53
N GLY A 18 -4.37 18.96 -8.51
CA GLY A 18 -5.40 18.27 -9.30
C GLY A 18 -6.28 17.35 -8.47
N ILE A 19 -5.70 16.61 -7.53
CA ILE A 19 -6.46 15.74 -6.60
C ILE A 19 -7.38 16.57 -5.69
N ILE A 20 -6.88 17.66 -5.11
CA ILE A 20 -7.68 18.54 -4.26
C ILE A 20 -8.78 19.23 -5.07
N ALA A 21 -8.52 19.61 -6.32
CA ALA A 21 -9.55 20.16 -7.20
C ALA A 21 -10.67 19.14 -7.51
N ALA A 22 -10.32 17.85 -7.65
CA ALA A 22 -11.28 16.78 -7.95
C ALA A 22 -12.05 16.30 -6.72
N TYR A 23 -11.41 16.26 -5.54
CA TYR A 23 -11.92 15.57 -4.34
C TYR A 23 -11.86 16.43 -3.07
N GLY A 24 -11.82 17.74 -3.22
CA GLY A 24 -11.80 18.71 -2.12
C GLY A 24 -13.04 18.71 -1.23
N ASP A 25 -14.08 17.96 -1.60
CA ASP A 25 -15.24 17.64 -0.77
C ASP A 25 -14.94 16.54 0.28
N LYS A 26 -13.94 15.69 0.04
CA LYS A 26 -13.56 14.54 0.90
C LYS A 26 -12.26 14.75 1.66
N ILE A 27 -11.28 15.43 1.06
CA ILE A 27 -9.95 15.65 1.62
C ILE A 27 -9.54 17.12 1.51
N SER A 28 -8.57 17.54 2.31
CA SER A 28 -8.01 18.90 2.32
C SER A 28 -6.51 18.89 2.56
N LEU A 29 -5.88 20.06 2.38
CA LEU A 29 -4.48 20.28 2.75
C LEU A 29 -4.41 20.79 4.20
N LEU A 30 -3.52 20.21 5.00
CA LEU A 30 -3.21 20.75 6.31
C LEU A 30 -2.34 21.99 6.15
N ASN A 31 -2.74 23.11 6.76
CA ASN A 31 -2.01 24.39 6.71
C ASN A 31 -1.72 24.89 5.28
N ASP A 32 -2.60 24.61 4.32
CA ASP A 32 -2.44 24.92 2.89
C ASP A 32 -1.15 24.37 2.25
N ASP A 33 -0.57 23.32 2.85
CA ASP A 33 0.65 22.67 2.36
C ASP A 33 0.31 21.41 1.56
N PHE A 34 0.67 21.39 0.27
CA PHE A 34 0.45 20.25 -0.62
C PHE A 34 1.18 18.97 -0.18
N ARG A 35 2.12 19.07 0.76
CA ARG A 35 2.83 17.93 1.35
C ARG A 35 2.03 17.21 2.43
N MET A 36 0.89 17.74 2.84
CA MET A 36 0.11 17.21 3.97
C MET A 36 -1.35 17.11 3.58
N VAL A 37 -1.77 15.91 3.18
CA VAL A 37 -3.18 15.64 2.87
C VAL A 37 -3.85 15.02 4.07
N ILE A 38 -5.02 15.54 4.42
CA ILE A 38 -5.79 15.12 5.59
C ILE A 38 -7.27 14.92 5.20
N ARG A 39 -7.94 13.99 5.88
CA ARG A 39 -9.38 13.82 5.74
C ARG A 39 -10.10 15.09 6.20
N LYS A 40 -11.13 15.50 5.47
CA LYS A 40 -11.74 16.83 5.66
C LYS A 40 -12.42 17.04 7.01
N ASP A 41 -12.87 15.95 7.64
CA ASP A 41 -13.50 15.94 8.96
C ASP A 41 -12.54 15.49 10.09
N ALA A 42 -11.24 15.35 9.80
CA ALA A 42 -10.25 15.02 10.83
C ALA A 42 -9.95 16.22 11.75
N PRO A 43 -9.59 15.97 13.03
CA PRO A 43 -9.64 14.66 13.69
C PRO A 43 -11.08 14.27 14.06
N VAL A 44 -11.40 12.98 13.95
CA VAL A 44 -12.69 12.47 14.42
C VAL A 44 -12.61 12.15 15.90
N LYS A 45 -13.31 12.95 16.72
CA LYS A 45 -13.22 12.92 18.19
C LYS A 45 -13.30 11.50 18.78
N GLY A 46 -12.27 11.13 19.55
CA GLY A 46 -12.19 9.83 20.24
C GLY A 46 -11.78 8.65 19.36
N LYS A 47 -11.57 8.87 18.05
CA LYS A 47 -11.05 7.87 17.12
C LYS A 47 -9.53 7.83 17.21
N VAL A 48 -8.94 6.65 17.11
CA VAL A 48 -7.50 6.52 16.85
C VAL A 48 -7.19 7.13 15.48
N GLY A 49 -6.24 8.05 15.42
CA GLY A 49 -5.78 8.61 14.15
C GLY A 49 -4.93 7.60 13.38
N ILE A 50 -5.16 7.44 12.08
CA ILE A 50 -4.30 6.60 11.22
C ILE A 50 -3.53 7.48 10.25
N VAL A 51 -2.21 7.58 10.43
CA VAL A 51 -1.33 8.42 9.61
C VAL A 51 -0.38 7.55 8.80
N THR A 52 -0.17 7.91 7.53
CA THR A 52 0.84 7.32 6.66
C THR A 52 1.72 8.38 6.02
N GLY A 53 2.71 7.95 5.27
CA GLY A 53 3.48 8.80 4.37
C GLY A 53 4.44 7.99 3.53
N GLY A 54 4.94 8.61 2.48
CA GLY A 54 5.95 8.03 1.61
C GLY A 54 6.16 8.86 0.35
N GLY A 55 7.02 8.38 -0.54
CA GLY A 55 7.27 9.03 -1.82
C GLY A 55 6.04 9.01 -2.74
N SER A 56 5.92 10.02 -3.60
CA SER A 56 4.95 10.03 -4.70
C SER A 56 5.33 9.04 -5.79
N GLY A 57 4.41 8.80 -6.73
CA GLY A 57 4.61 7.89 -7.86
C GLY A 57 3.96 6.51 -7.70
N HIS A 58 3.17 6.31 -6.63
CA HIS A 58 2.52 5.04 -6.33
C HIS A 58 0.99 5.09 -6.29
N LEU A 59 0.37 6.16 -6.78
CA LEU A 59 -1.08 6.35 -6.70
C LEU A 59 -1.85 5.08 -7.12
N PRO A 60 -2.84 4.63 -6.33
CA PRO A 60 -3.41 5.32 -5.18
C PRO A 60 -2.56 5.34 -3.89
N LEU A 61 -1.55 4.50 -3.75
CA LEU A 61 -0.67 4.49 -2.58
C LEU A 61 0.18 5.79 -2.54
N PHE A 62 0.33 6.50 -1.44
CA PHE A 62 -0.32 6.36 -0.13
C PHE A 62 -1.57 7.24 0.02
N LEU A 63 -1.48 8.46 -0.51
CA LEU A 63 -2.43 9.55 -0.36
C LEU A 63 -3.86 9.20 -0.76
N GLY A 64 -4.03 8.32 -1.75
CA GLY A 64 -5.35 7.95 -2.26
C GLY A 64 -6.20 7.17 -1.27
N TYR A 65 -5.61 6.72 -0.16
CA TYR A 65 -6.29 6.00 0.91
C TYR A 65 -6.71 6.88 2.10
N VAL A 66 -6.52 8.20 2.02
CA VAL A 66 -7.08 9.15 3.00
C VAL A 66 -8.60 9.25 2.82
N GLY A 67 -9.35 8.86 3.86
CA GLY A 67 -10.80 8.80 3.82
C GLY A 67 -11.40 7.88 4.90
N GLU A 68 -12.74 7.85 4.94
CA GLU A 68 -13.50 7.03 5.89
C GLU A 68 -13.20 5.54 5.71
N GLY A 69 -13.09 4.81 6.82
CA GLY A 69 -12.77 3.38 6.87
C GLY A 69 -11.32 3.04 6.54
N MET A 70 -10.46 4.05 6.32
CA MET A 70 -9.04 3.89 5.98
C MET A 70 -8.15 4.88 6.75
N LEU A 71 -7.50 5.85 6.08
CA LEU A 71 -6.51 6.74 6.68
C LEU A 71 -7.08 8.13 7.03
N ASP A 72 -6.55 8.76 8.06
CA ASP A 72 -6.89 10.14 8.45
C ASP A 72 -5.94 11.17 7.83
N GLY A 73 -4.67 10.81 7.60
CA GLY A 73 -3.67 11.73 7.05
C GLY A 73 -2.54 11.03 6.30
N CYS A 74 -1.95 11.73 5.34
CA CYS A 74 -0.83 11.28 4.52
C CYS A 74 0.20 12.40 4.30
N ALA A 75 1.45 12.16 4.73
CA ALA A 75 2.57 12.99 4.35
C ALA A 75 3.05 12.61 2.93
N VAL A 76 3.22 13.59 2.05
CA VAL A 76 3.53 13.39 0.63
C VAL A 76 4.97 13.77 0.33
N GLY A 77 5.80 12.78 0.00
CA GLY A 77 7.20 12.96 -0.37
C GLY A 77 7.40 13.42 -1.81
N ASN A 78 8.66 13.50 -2.24
CA ASN A 78 8.97 13.61 -3.67
C ASN A 78 8.78 12.25 -4.36
N VAL A 79 8.88 12.19 -5.67
CA VAL A 79 8.77 10.90 -6.39
C VAL A 79 9.84 9.94 -5.86
N PHE A 80 9.38 8.81 -5.30
CA PHE A 80 10.19 7.75 -4.68
C PHE A 80 11.13 8.22 -3.55
N ALA A 81 10.78 9.32 -2.87
CA ALA A 81 11.58 9.84 -1.76
C ALA A 81 10.69 10.26 -0.58
N SER A 82 11.07 9.81 0.61
CA SER A 82 10.35 10.02 1.87
C SER A 82 10.05 11.50 2.15
N PRO A 83 8.88 11.85 2.71
CA PRO A 83 8.57 13.20 3.16
C PRO A 83 9.40 13.60 4.39
N ALA A 84 9.47 14.91 4.67
CA ALA A 84 10.16 15.42 5.85
C ALA A 84 9.43 15.05 7.15
N SER A 85 10.18 14.68 8.19
CA SER A 85 9.62 14.32 9.51
C SER A 85 8.76 15.40 10.13
N SER A 86 9.07 16.69 9.91
CA SER A 86 8.25 17.80 10.42
C SER A 86 6.82 17.78 9.86
N LYS A 87 6.66 17.40 8.59
CA LYS A 87 5.34 17.27 7.97
C LYS A 87 4.57 16.07 8.51
N MET A 88 5.27 14.98 8.82
CA MET A 88 4.68 13.82 9.49
C MET A 88 4.22 14.19 10.91
N ALA A 89 5.04 14.93 11.67
CA ALA A 89 4.71 15.36 13.03
C ALA A 89 3.47 16.27 13.05
N ASP A 90 3.39 17.25 12.15
CA ASP A 90 2.23 18.12 12.00
C ASP A 90 0.94 17.33 11.68
N LEU A 91 1.04 16.30 10.82
CA LEU A 91 -0.10 15.42 10.53
C LEU A 91 -0.49 14.55 11.72
N ILE A 92 0.48 14.02 12.47
CA ILE A 92 0.20 13.26 13.68
C ILE A 92 -0.55 14.13 14.70
N ARG A 93 -0.10 15.36 14.93
CA ARG A 93 -0.81 16.34 15.78
C ARG A 93 -2.23 16.60 15.29
N ALA A 94 -2.40 16.80 13.99
CA ALA A 94 -3.70 17.09 13.41
C ALA A 94 -4.67 15.89 13.42
N CYS A 95 -4.14 14.66 13.46
CA CYS A 95 -4.93 13.43 13.47
C CYS A 95 -5.17 12.86 14.88
N ASP A 96 -4.51 13.37 15.92
CA ASP A 96 -4.80 12.95 17.29
C ASP A 96 -6.14 13.52 17.75
N ALA A 97 -7.06 12.61 18.11
CA ALA A 97 -8.38 12.94 18.61
C ALA A 97 -8.54 12.63 20.12
N GLY A 98 -7.41 12.50 20.83
CA GLY A 98 -7.34 12.09 22.23
C GLY A 98 -7.33 10.57 22.46
N ALA A 99 -7.15 9.78 21.40
CA ALA A 99 -7.04 8.32 21.46
C ALA A 99 -5.67 7.81 20.98
N GLY A 100 -4.74 8.71 20.64
CA GLY A 100 -3.44 8.39 20.07
C GLY A 100 -3.49 8.12 18.56
N VAL A 101 -2.32 7.87 17.99
CA VAL A 101 -2.13 7.78 16.53
C VAL A 101 -1.31 6.54 16.16
N LEU A 102 -1.82 5.76 15.20
CA LEU A 102 -1.05 4.71 14.54
C LEU A 102 -0.40 5.26 13.26
N CYS A 103 0.93 5.23 13.22
CA CYS A 103 1.72 5.48 12.03
C CYS A 103 1.94 4.16 11.27
N LEU A 104 1.36 4.03 10.08
CA LEU A 104 1.39 2.80 9.29
C LEU A 104 1.90 3.08 7.86
N PHE A 105 3.05 2.55 7.51
CA PHE A 105 3.73 2.85 6.22
C PHE A 105 4.62 1.69 5.77
N GLY A 106 5.13 1.73 4.53
CA GLY A 106 5.97 0.67 3.98
C GLY A 106 7.33 0.59 4.67
N ASN A 107 7.91 -0.60 4.79
CA ASN A 107 9.21 -0.79 5.44
C ASN A 107 10.38 -0.32 4.55
N TYR A 108 10.59 0.99 4.52
CA TYR A 108 11.69 1.65 3.84
C TYR A 108 12.49 2.49 4.83
N GLY A 109 13.82 2.43 4.72
CA GLY A 109 14.71 3.05 5.72
C GLY A 109 14.51 4.56 5.87
N GLY A 110 14.26 5.27 4.77
CA GLY A 110 13.97 6.71 4.79
C GLY A 110 12.67 7.04 5.52
N ASP A 111 11.59 6.31 5.21
CA ASP A 111 10.30 6.49 5.87
C ASP A 111 10.37 6.16 7.36
N LEU A 112 11.01 5.05 7.71
CA LEU A 112 11.19 4.63 9.11
C LEU A 112 11.96 5.66 9.93
N LEU A 113 13.05 6.21 9.37
CA LEU A 113 13.83 7.24 10.05
C LEU A 113 12.99 8.49 10.29
N ASN A 114 12.30 8.99 9.26
CA ASN A 114 11.50 10.21 9.36
C ASN A 114 10.30 10.06 10.30
N PHE A 115 9.60 8.93 10.25
CA PHE A 115 8.47 8.68 11.17
C PHE A 115 8.91 8.53 12.62
N LYS A 116 10.07 7.90 12.88
CA LYS A 116 10.61 7.83 14.24
C LYS A 116 10.89 9.23 14.80
N MET A 117 11.58 10.08 14.03
CA MET A 117 11.84 11.46 14.45
C MET A 117 10.53 12.25 14.64
N ALA A 118 9.51 12.01 13.81
CA ALA A 118 8.21 12.64 13.97
C ALA A 118 7.46 12.18 15.23
N CYS A 119 7.52 10.88 15.55
CA CYS A 119 6.92 10.32 16.76
C CYS A 119 7.62 10.84 18.04
N GLU A 120 8.95 10.93 18.02
CA GLU A 120 9.75 11.54 19.09
C GLU A 120 9.40 13.02 19.29
N ASP A 121 9.11 13.75 18.21
CA ASP A 121 8.74 15.18 18.26
C ASP A 121 7.36 15.41 18.90
N VAL A 122 6.37 14.60 18.57
CA VAL A 122 5.00 14.75 19.12
C VAL A 122 4.83 14.15 20.51
N GLU A 123 5.79 13.35 21.00
CA GLU A 123 5.80 12.88 22.39
C GLU A 123 5.88 14.07 23.37
N PHE A 124 6.54 15.17 22.98
CA PHE A 124 6.56 16.42 23.76
C PHE A 124 5.19 17.10 23.89
N ASP A 125 4.22 16.72 23.04
CA ASP A 125 2.83 17.19 23.07
C ASP A 125 1.90 16.17 23.78
N ASP A 126 2.46 15.20 24.50
CA ASP A 126 1.75 14.10 25.19
C ASP A 126 0.93 13.20 24.23
N ILE A 127 1.26 13.16 22.94
CA ILE A 127 0.57 12.34 21.94
C ILE A 127 1.17 10.93 21.92
N LYS A 128 0.37 9.94 22.34
CA LYS A 128 0.75 8.52 22.22
C LYS A 128 0.75 8.09 20.75
N THR A 129 1.88 7.59 20.27
CA THR A 129 2.05 7.07 18.92
C THR A 129 2.50 5.61 18.92
N GLU A 130 2.10 4.86 17.90
CA GLU A 130 2.60 3.51 17.63
C GLU A 130 3.00 3.40 16.16
N ILE A 131 4.06 2.65 15.85
CA ILE A 131 4.55 2.45 14.48
C ILE A 131 4.35 1.00 14.07
N LEU A 132 3.69 0.78 12.93
CA LEU A 132 3.64 -0.50 12.25
C LEU A 132 4.13 -0.37 10.81
N LEU A 133 4.83 -1.40 10.34
CA LEU A 133 5.45 -1.41 9.02
C LEU A 133 4.80 -2.47 8.13
N GLY A 134 4.46 -2.09 6.90
CA GLY A 134 4.20 -3.04 5.83
C GLY A 134 5.49 -3.79 5.50
N ALA A 135 5.48 -5.11 5.58
CA ALA A 135 6.64 -5.99 5.31
C ALA A 135 6.19 -7.27 4.59
N ASP A 136 5.28 -7.10 3.62
CA ASP A 136 4.55 -8.18 2.94
C ASP A 136 5.30 -8.77 1.73
N ASP A 137 6.35 -8.13 1.23
CA ASP A 137 7.09 -8.58 0.04
C ASP A 137 7.98 -9.81 0.33
N VAL A 138 7.49 -11.00 -0.03
CA VAL A 138 8.18 -12.28 0.24
C VAL A 138 9.48 -12.45 -0.53
N ALA A 139 9.68 -11.69 -1.61
CA ALA A 139 10.91 -11.77 -2.40
C ALA A 139 12.06 -10.96 -1.80
N SER A 140 11.74 -9.92 -1.04
CA SER A 140 12.73 -8.93 -0.59
C SER A 140 13.63 -9.38 0.56
N SER A 141 13.19 -10.38 1.34
CA SER A 141 13.98 -10.95 2.43
C SER A 141 13.48 -12.36 2.77
N PRO A 142 14.37 -13.30 3.12
CA PRO A 142 13.96 -14.64 3.53
C PRO A 142 13.18 -14.62 4.85
N VAL A 143 12.49 -15.72 5.16
CA VAL A 143 11.57 -15.86 6.31
C VAL A 143 12.25 -15.55 7.64
N GLU A 144 13.52 -15.94 7.77
CA GLU A 144 14.34 -15.75 8.98
C GLU A 144 14.58 -14.28 9.31
N THR A 145 14.48 -13.40 8.31
CA THR A 145 14.60 -11.94 8.47
C THR A 145 13.40 -11.22 7.86
N LYS A 146 12.21 -11.80 7.99
CA LYS A 146 10.97 -11.27 7.40
C LYS A 146 10.66 -9.82 7.81
N GLU A 147 11.13 -9.37 8.97
CA GLU A 147 11.03 -7.99 9.45
C GLU A 147 11.80 -6.98 8.59
N LYS A 148 12.70 -7.44 7.72
CA LYS A 148 13.44 -6.60 6.77
C LYS A 148 12.78 -6.53 5.39
N ARG A 149 11.65 -7.24 5.20
CA ARG A 149 10.95 -7.22 3.91
C ARG A 149 10.40 -5.84 3.62
N ARG A 150 10.41 -5.48 2.33
CA ARG A 150 9.76 -4.26 1.82
C ARG A 150 8.26 -4.32 2.07
N GLY A 151 7.65 -3.15 2.26
CA GLY A 151 6.20 -2.99 2.26
C GLY A 151 5.71 -2.59 0.89
N VAL A 152 4.83 -3.39 0.29
CA VAL A 152 4.35 -3.17 -1.08
C VAL A 152 2.81 -3.14 -1.10
N ALA A 153 2.16 -3.68 -2.14
CA ALA A 153 0.71 -3.55 -2.35
C ALA A 153 -0.16 -4.07 -1.19
N GLY A 154 0.32 -5.04 -0.41
CA GLY A 154 -0.45 -5.59 0.69
C GLY A 154 -0.77 -4.58 1.79
N ILE A 155 0.04 -3.53 1.96
CA ILE A 155 -0.22 -2.49 2.98
C ILE A 155 -1.61 -1.86 2.87
N VAL A 156 -2.23 -1.90 1.68
CA VAL A 156 -3.61 -1.45 1.45
C VAL A 156 -4.62 -2.25 2.29
N TYR A 157 -4.41 -3.55 2.47
CA TYR A 157 -5.21 -4.34 3.42
C TYR A 157 -4.97 -3.89 4.86
N ALA A 158 -3.72 -3.60 5.25
CA ALA A 158 -3.42 -3.10 6.59
C ALA A 158 -4.12 -1.76 6.86
N TYR A 159 -4.16 -0.84 5.88
CA TYR A 159 -4.94 0.39 5.95
C TYR A 159 -6.42 0.13 6.15
N LYS A 160 -6.97 -0.82 5.40
CA LYS A 160 -8.39 -1.16 5.50
C LYS A 160 -8.77 -1.73 6.86
N ILE A 161 -7.91 -2.58 7.43
CA ILE A 161 -8.11 -3.19 8.75
C ILE A 161 -7.92 -2.15 9.86
N ALA A 162 -6.85 -1.34 9.81
CA ALA A 162 -6.57 -0.29 10.77
C ALA A 162 -7.69 0.77 10.81
N GLY A 163 -8.09 1.27 9.64
CA GLY A 163 -9.14 2.28 9.50
C GLY A 163 -10.50 1.77 9.98
N ALA A 164 -10.86 0.53 9.65
CA ALA A 164 -12.09 -0.09 10.14
C ALA A 164 -12.11 -0.26 11.66
N ALA A 165 -10.99 -0.69 12.25
CA ALA A 165 -10.86 -0.85 13.70
C ALA A 165 -10.94 0.52 14.41
N ALA A 166 -10.28 1.53 13.86
CA ALA A 166 -10.34 2.90 14.35
C ALA A 166 -11.75 3.49 14.25
N ASP A 167 -12.43 3.34 13.12
CA ASP A 167 -13.81 3.82 12.93
C ASP A 167 -14.82 3.09 13.84
N LYS A 168 -14.53 1.85 14.25
CA LYS A 168 -15.26 1.13 15.32
C LYS A 168 -14.90 1.63 16.73
N MET A 169 -14.12 2.69 16.86
CA MET A 169 -13.68 3.32 18.12
C MET A 169 -12.90 2.36 19.03
N MET A 170 -12.17 1.41 18.45
CA MET A 170 -11.25 0.56 19.20
C MET A 170 -10.09 1.39 19.77
N SER A 171 -9.53 0.97 20.90
CA SER A 171 -8.36 1.63 21.50
C SER A 171 -7.13 1.49 20.59
N LEU A 172 -6.13 2.38 20.76
CA LEU A 172 -4.87 2.29 20.00
C LEU A 172 -4.22 0.90 20.10
N ASP A 173 -4.20 0.32 21.29
CA ASP A 173 -3.61 -1.01 21.51
C ASP A 173 -4.36 -2.11 20.72
N GLU A 174 -5.69 -2.02 20.63
CA GLU A 174 -6.49 -2.97 19.86
C GLU A 174 -6.38 -2.75 18.35
N VAL A 175 -6.31 -1.49 17.89
CA VAL A 175 -6.02 -1.16 16.48
C VAL A 175 -4.66 -1.74 16.09
N VAL A 176 -3.62 -1.50 16.90
CA VAL A 176 -2.28 -2.07 16.69
C VAL A 176 -2.31 -3.59 16.64
N ARG A 177 -3.02 -4.24 17.57
CA ARG A 177 -3.14 -5.71 17.64
C ARG A 177 -3.73 -6.29 16.35
N VAL A 178 -4.87 -5.78 15.89
CA VAL A 178 -5.56 -6.33 14.69
C VAL A 178 -4.82 -5.99 13.40
N THR A 179 -4.21 -4.80 13.30
CA THR A 179 -3.39 -4.43 12.14
C THR A 179 -2.14 -5.28 12.06
N LYS A 180 -1.45 -5.53 13.18
CA LYS A 180 -0.30 -6.42 13.23
C LYS A 180 -0.67 -7.85 12.83
N LYS A 181 -1.81 -8.35 13.30
CA LYS A 181 -2.35 -9.65 12.87
C LYS A 181 -2.58 -9.72 11.36
N ALA A 182 -3.12 -8.67 10.74
CA ALA A 182 -3.27 -8.62 9.28
C ALA A 182 -1.92 -8.64 8.57
N LEU A 183 -0.95 -7.84 9.02
CA LEU A 183 0.40 -7.79 8.46
C LEU A 183 1.13 -9.15 8.54
N GLU A 184 0.94 -9.89 9.63
CA GLU A 184 1.55 -11.22 9.83
C GLU A 184 0.92 -12.33 8.97
N ASN A 185 -0.25 -12.09 8.39
CA ASN A 185 -1.01 -13.06 7.58
C ASN A 185 -1.08 -12.66 6.09
N MET A 186 -0.14 -11.83 5.65
CA MET A 186 -0.15 -11.21 4.34
C MET A 186 1.17 -11.40 3.61
N TYR A 187 1.06 -11.76 2.34
CA TYR A 187 2.20 -12.17 1.52
C TYR A 187 2.01 -11.64 0.10
N THR A 188 3.02 -10.93 -0.41
CA THR A 188 2.99 -10.31 -1.73
C THR A 188 4.20 -10.71 -2.55
N MET A 189 3.95 -11.08 -3.81
CA MET A 189 4.97 -11.34 -4.81
C MET A 189 4.72 -10.45 -6.03
N GLY A 190 5.76 -9.78 -6.53
CA GLY A 190 5.68 -8.89 -7.69
C GLY A 190 6.39 -9.43 -8.92
N ILE A 191 6.01 -8.93 -10.10
CA ILE A 191 6.78 -9.04 -11.35
C ILE A 191 6.82 -7.70 -12.07
N ALA A 192 7.94 -7.43 -12.76
CA ALA A 192 8.07 -6.30 -13.67
C ALA A 192 8.38 -6.78 -15.09
N LEU A 193 7.78 -6.10 -16.07
CA LEU A 193 7.96 -6.31 -17.51
C LEU A 193 8.69 -5.12 -18.15
N SER A 194 8.60 -3.94 -17.55
CA SER A 194 9.28 -2.74 -18.02
C SER A 194 9.63 -1.81 -16.86
N PRO A 195 10.60 -0.91 -17.03
CA PRO A 195 10.88 0.15 -16.06
C PRO A 195 9.86 1.26 -16.11
N CYS A 196 9.84 2.08 -15.05
CA CYS A 196 9.23 3.41 -15.09
C CYS A 196 10.31 4.49 -15.31
N ILE A 197 9.88 5.72 -15.53
CA ILE A 197 10.78 6.88 -15.60
C ILE A 197 10.41 7.82 -14.46
N VAL A 198 11.38 8.19 -13.62
CA VAL A 198 11.17 9.25 -12.62
C VAL A 198 11.22 10.61 -13.35
N PRO A 199 10.21 11.50 -13.20
CA PRO A 199 10.12 12.77 -13.93
C PRO A 199 11.39 13.61 -13.92
N GLU A 200 11.97 13.84 -12.74
CA GLU A 200 13.17 14.66 -12.57
C GLU A 200 14.45 13.98 -13.11
N VAL A 201 14.44 12.65 -13.23
CA VAL A 201 15.58 11.87 -13.70
C VAL A 201 15.56 11.70 -15.23
N GLY A 202 14.37 11.58 -15.82
CA GLY A 202 14.17 11.58 -17.28
C GLY A 202 14.66 10.34 -18.04
N LYS A 203 15.20 9.33 -17.34
CA LYS A 203 15.67 8.05 -17.90
C LYS A 203 15.03 6.87 -17.15
N PRO A 204 14.99 5.67 -17.78
CA PRO A 204 14.51 4.45 -17.12
C PRO A 204 15.23 4.16 -15.81
N THR A 205 14.49 3.66 -14.82
CA THR A 205 15.03 3.28 -13.49
C THR A 205 15.95 2.07 -13.55
N PHE A 206 15.67 1.13 -14.46
CA PHE A 206 16.46 -0.06 -14.75
C PHE A 206 16.20 -0.50 -16.21
N HIS A 207 16.73 -1.65 -16.61
CA HIS A 207 16.54 -2.25 -17.93
C HIS A 207 16.12 -3.71 -17.81
N ILE A 208 15.12 -4.12 -18.59
CA ILE A 208 14.66 -5.51 -18.79
C ILE A 208 14.60 -5.73 -20.30
N GLU A 209 15.11 -6.87 -20.78
CA GLU A 209 15.07 -7.21 -22.21
C GLU A 209 13.63 -7.51 -22.68
N GLU A 210 13.34 -7.31 -23.97
CA GLU A 210 11.98 -7.44 -24.53
C GLU A 210 11.36 -8.83 -24.34
N ASP A 211 12.19 -9.87 -24.22
CA ASP A 211 11.77 -11.26 -24.02
C ASP A 211 11.95 -11.73 -22.57
N GLU A 212 12.07 -10.82 -21.61
CA GLU A 212 12.31 -11.10 -20.20
C GLU A 212 11.28 -10.47 -19.26
N LEU A 213 11.24 -11.00 -18.04
CA LEU A 213 10.53 -10.43 -16.90
C LEU A 213 11.34 -10.63 -15.62
N GLU A 214 11.16 -9.75 -14.65
CA GLU A 214 11.88 -9.80 -13.38
C GLU A 214 10.92 -10.08 -12.22
N PHE A 215 11.18 -11.18 -11.50
CA PHE A 215 10.43 -11.59 -10.32
C PHE A 215 10.95 -10.89 -9.06
N GLY A 216 10.02 -10.43 -8.23
CA GLY A 216 10.31 -9.84 -6.93
C GLY A 216 10.88 -8.44 -7.01
N MET A 217 10.69 -7.72 -8.12
CA MET A 217 11.10 -6.32 -8.21
C MET A 217 10.30 -5.45 -7.22
N GLY A 218 10.98 -4.50 -6.58
CA GLY A 218 10.35 -3.55 -5.66
C GLY A 218 9.63 -2.41 -6.39
N ILE A 219 8.75 -1.71 -5.67
CA ILE A 219 7.94 -0.62 -6.23
C ILE A 219 8.74 0.64 -6.62
N HIS A 220 10.01 0.75 -6.23
CA HIS A 220 10.91 1.83 -6.68
C HIS A 220 11.91 1.35 -7.75
N GLY A 221 11.73 0.15 -8.29
CA GLY A 221 12.66 -0.48 -9.23
C GLY A 221 13.87 -1.13 -8.57
N GLU A 222 13.79 -1.45 -7.28
CA GLU A 222 14.82 -2.22 -6.60
C GLU A 222 14.89 -3.64 -7.18
N LYS A 223 16.11 -4.12 -7.42
CA LYS A 223 16.37 -5.41 -8.05
C LYS A 223 15.58 -6.55 -7.39
N GLY A 224 14.99 -7.38 -8.23
CA GLY A 224 14.29 -8.58 -7.83
C GLY A 224 15.22 -9.75 -7.53
N ILE A 225 14.61 -10.91 -7.31
CA ILE A 225 15.31 -12.15 -6.97
C ILE A 225 15.78 -12.90 -8.21
N GLU A 226 15.12 -12.70 -9.35
CA GLU A 226 15.34 -13.51 -10.54
C GLU A 226 14.85 -12.81 -11.81
N VAL A 227 15.65 -12.85 -12.88
CA VAL A 227 15.25 -12.47 -14.24
C VAL A 227 15.07 -13.74 -15.06
N LYS A 228 13.94 -13.86 -15.75
CA LYS A 228 13.56 -15.04 -16.54
C LYS A 228 13.08 -14.63 -17.92
N LYS A 229 13.13 -15.57 -18.87
CA LYS A 229 12.44 -15.41 -20.14
C LYS A 229 10.93 -15.31 -19.91
N PHE A 230 10.30 -14.43 -20.67
CA PHE A 230 8.87 -14.22 -20.63
C PHE A 230 8.14 -15.52 -20.99
N THR A 231 7.07 -15.81 -20.27
CA THR A 231 6.28 -17.03 -20.44
C THR A 231 4.78 -16.74 -20.32
N THR A 232 3.96 -17.78 -20.38
CA THR A 232 2.50 -17.66 -20.32
C THR A 232 2.02 -17.09 -18.98
N ALA A 233 0.89 -16.38 -19.00
CA ALA A 233 0.26 -15.83 -17.80
C ALA A 233 -0.07 -16.90 -16.75
N ASP A 234 -0.43 -18.12 -17.18
CA ASP A 234 -0.74 -19.22 -16.26
C ASP A 234 0.51 -19.69 -15.51
N GLU A 235 1.66 -19.75 -16.18
CA GLU A 235 2.93 -20.07 -15.54
C GLU A 235 3.38 -18.95 -14.60
N ILE A 236 3.25 -17.68 -15.00
CA ILE A 236 3.56 -16.52 -14.16
C ILE A 236 2.72 -16.56 -12.87
N ALA A 237 1.40 -16.71 -13.00
CA ALA A 237 0.48 -16.79 -11.87
C ALA A 237 0.81 -17.95 -10.93
N THR A 238 1.17 -19.12 -11.48
CA THR A 238 1.56 -20.31 -10.71
C THR A 238 2.85 -20.03 -9.93
N ASN A 239 3.89 -19.50 -10.58
CA ASN A 239 5.17 -19.18 -9.92
C ASN A 239 5.00 -18.15 -8.80
N MET A 240 4.21 -17.10 -9.02
CA MET A 240 3.95 -16.07 -8.01
C MET A 240 3.21 -16.64 -6.80
N LEU A 241 2.16 -17.44 -7.05
CA LEU A 241 1.38 -18.05 -5.98
C LEU A 241 2.18 -19.11 -5.22
N ASP A 242 2.95 -19.96 -5.90
CA ASP A 242 3.77 -20.98 -5.26
C ASP A 242 4.76 -20.36 -4.26
N LYS A 243 5.38 -19.22 -4.62
CA LYS A 243 6.25 -18.47 -3.71
C LYS A 243 5.53 -17.97 -2.46
N ILE A 244 4.29 -17.51 -2.60
CA ILE A 244 3.47 -17.11 -1.45
C ILE A 244 3.08 -18.31 -0.58
N LEU A 245 2.76 -19.44 -1.21
CA LEU A 245 2.32 -20.66 -0.53
C LEU A 245 3.44 -21.39 0.21
N GLU A 246 4.71 -21.06 -0.04
CA GLU A 246 5.84 -21.51 0.78
C GLU A 246 5.69 -21.06 2.24
N GLU A 247 4.96 -19.97 2.50
CA GLU A 247 4.83 -19.37 3.84
C GLU A 247 3.38 -19.28 4.36
N ALA A 248 2.39 -19.07 3.49
CA ALA A 248 1.01 -18.76 3.90
C ALA A 248 0.26 -19.90 4.64
N ASP A 249 0.84 -21.11 4.72
CA ASP A 249 0.26 -22.33 5.34
C ASP A 249 -1.26 -22.46 5.12
N LEU A 250 -1.69 -22.40 3.86
CA LEU A 250 -3.10 -22.49 3.50
C LEU A 250 -3.57 -23.95 3.48
N LYS A 251 -4.72 -24.19 4.10
CA LYS A 251 -5.37 -25.51 4.21
C LYS A 251 -6.77 -25.47 3.61
N SER A 252 -7.28 -26.65 3.23
CA SER A 252 -8.66 -26.77 2.78
C SER A 252 -9.63 -26.28 3.87
N GLY A 253 -10.58 -25.43 3.49
CA GLY A 253 -11.48 -24.73 4.40
C GLY A 253 -11.02 -23.35 4.84
N ASP A 254 -9.77 -22.94 4.57
CA ASP A 254 -9.31 -21.58 4.83
C ASP A 254 -10.00 -20.57 3.88
N GLU A 255 -10.16 -19.34 4.37
CA GLU A 255 -10.61 -18.20 3.58
C GLU A 255 -9.45 -17.21 3.38
N VAL A 256 -9.40 -16.60 2.19
CA VAL A 256 -8.39 -15.60 1.85
C VAL A 256 -9.00 -14.43 1.08
N SER A 257 -8.40 -13.26 1.19
CA SER A 257 -8.59 -12.17 0.24
C SER A 257 -7.39 -12.12 -0.71
N VAL A 258 -7.66 -11.96 -2.01
CA VAL A 258 -6.62 -11.95 -3.06
C VAL A 258 -6.61 -10.58 -3.73
N MET A 259 -5.43 -9.97 -3.84
CA MET A 259 -5.22 -8.76 -4.62
C MET A 259 -4.35 -9.06 -5.84
N ILE A 260 -4.85 -8.75 -7.04
CA ILE A 260 -4.01 -8.54 -8.22
C ILE A 260 -3.87 -7.04 -8.41
N ASN A 261 -2.66 -6.55 -8.19
CA ASN A 261 -2.33 -5.14 -8.25
C ASN A 261 -1.50 -4.84 -9.51
N GLY A 262 -2.03 -4.04 -10.43
CA GLY A 262 -1.24 -3.51 -11.54
C GLY A 262 -0.18 -2.50 -11.05
N LEU A 263 1.02 -2.54 -11.63
CA LEU A 263 2.08 -1.58 -11.33
C LEU A 263 1.98 -0.27 -12.15
N GLY A 264 0.95 -0.15 -12.98
CA GLY A 264 0.49 1.10 -13.60
C GLY A 264 0.29 1.04 -15.10
N ALA A 265 1.11 0.30 -15.86
CA ALA A 265 0.93 0.16 -17.31
C ALA A 265 0.39 -1.20 -17.77
N THR A 266 -0.01 -2.08 -16.84
CA THR A 266 -0.58 -3.40 -17.15
C THR A 266 -2.09 -3.31 -17.28
N PRO A 267 -2.67 -3.58 -18.48
CA PRO A 267 -4.11 -3.58 -18.70
C PRO A 267 -4.88 -4.42 -17.68
N THR A 268 -6.08 -3.96 -17.31
CA THR A 268 -6.92 -4.65 -16.32
C THR A 268 -7.31 -6.06 -16.80
N GLU A 269 -7.44 -6.27 -18.11
CA GLU A 269 -7.69 -7.57 -18.72
C GLU A 269 -6.60 -8.59 -18.37
N GLU A 270 -5.33 -8.17 -18.41
CA GLU A 270 -4.19 -9.03 -18.07
C GLU A 270 -4.21 -9.41 -16.57
N GLN A 271 -4.61 -8.47 -15.72
CA GLN A 271 -4.78 -8.72 -14.29
C GLN A 271 -5.88 -9.76 -14.02
N PHE A 272 -7.00 -9.71 -14.75
CA PHE A 272 -8.04 -10.74 -14.66
C PHE A 272 -7.60 -12.10 -15.21
N ILE A 273 -6.71 -12.14 -16.21
CA ILE A 273 -6.11 -13.39 -16.70
C ILE A 273 -5.27 -14.06 -15.60
N ILE A 274 -4.46 -13.29 -14.87
CA ILE A 274 -3.71 -13.79 -13.70
C ILE A 274 -4.66 -14.26 -12.61
N PHE A 275 -5.66 -13.43 -12.26
CA PHE A 275 -6.65 -13.77 -11.23
C PHE A 275 -7.38 -15.08 -11.54
N ARG A 276 -7.75 -15.31 -12.82
CA ARG A 276 -8.38 -16.55 -13.27
C ARG A 276 -7.55 -17.76 -12.86
N LYS A 277 -6.24 -17.77 -13.15
CA LYS A 277 -5.38 -18.91 -12.80
C LYS A 277 -5.19 -19.06 -11.29
N VAL A 278 -4.97 -17.96 -10.56
CA VAL A 278 -4.86 -17.96 -9.09
C VAL A 278 -6.14 -18.55 -8.46
N SER A 279 -7.31 -18.14 -8.94
CA SER A 279 -8.60 -18.62 -8.44
C SER A 279 -8.81 -20.12 -8.64
N GLN A 280 -8.34 -20.68 -9.77
CA GLN A 280 -8.38 -22.11 -10.04
C GLN A 280 -7.50 -22.89 -9.06
N ILE A 281 -6.26 -22.44 -8.86
CA ILE A 281 -5.31 -23.10 -7.95
C ILE A 281 -5.82 -23.10 -6.50
N LEU A 282 -6.34 -21.96 -6.03
CA LEU A 282 -6.90 -21.86 -4.67
C LEU A 282 -8.16 -22.72 -4.50
N LYS A 283 -9.04 -22.74 -5.51
CA LYS A 283 -10.22 -23.61 -5.51
C LYS A 283 -9.85 -25.09 -5.44
N ASP A 284 -8.86 -25.53 -6.21
CA ASP A 284 -8.39 -26.92 -6.21
C ASP A 284 -7.76 -27.32 -4.86
N LYS A 285 -7.23 -26.35 -4.10
CA LYS A 285 -6.76 -26.51 -2.72
C LYS A 285 -7.89 -26.48 -1.67
N GLY A 286 -9.13 -26.22 -2.06
CA GLY A 286 -10.26 -26.06 -1.15
C GLY A 286 -10.23 -24.76 -0.34
N VAL A 287 -9.53 -23.74 -0.83
CA VAL A 287 -9.45 -22.41 -0.22
C VAL A 287 -10.48 -21.48 -0.87
N GLN A 288 -11.25 -20.77 -0.05
CA GLN A 288 -12.27 -19.84 -0.52
C GLN A 288 -11.72 -18.42 -0.64
N ILE A 289 -11.99 -17.76 -1.76
CA ILE A 289 -11.65 -16.34 -1.95
C ILE A 289 -12.84 -15.48 -1.49
N VAL A 290 -12.55 -14.47 -0.67
CA VAL A 290 -13.50 -13.49 -0.13
C VAL A 290 -13.02 -12.09 -0.52
N MET A 291 -13.91 -11.28 -1.10
CA MET A 291 -13.67 -9.87 -1.49
C MET A 291 -12.35 -9.65 -2.26
N PRO A 292 -12.19 -10.19 -3.48
CA PRO A 292 -10.96 -10.00 -4.24
C PRO A 292 -10.78 -8.55 -4.73
N HIS A 293 -9.53 -8.13 -4.90
CA HIS A 293 -9.12 -6.80 -5.34
C HIS A 293 -8.36 -6.89 -6.66
N ILE A 294 -8.96 -6.51 -7.77
CA ILE A 294 -8.30 -6.48 -9.10
C ILE A 294 -8.25 -5.03 -9.56
N GLY A 295 -7.08 -4.53 -9.97
CA GLY A 295 -6.89 -3.14 -10.37
C GLY A 295 -5.57 -2.55 -9.89
N GLU A 296 -5.48 -1.22 -9.85
CA GLU A 296 -4.30 -0.49 -9.41
C GLU A 296 -4.49 0.01 -7.97
N TYR A 297 -3.70 -0.54 -7.05
CA TYR A 297 -3.76 -0.23 -5.61
C TYR A 297 -2.45 0.37 -5.08
N ALA A 298 -1.31 -0.07 -5.62
CA ALA A 298 0.02 0.45 -5.33
C ALA A 298 0.85 0.36 -6.60
N THR A 299 0.91 1.45 -7.35
CA THR A 299 1.58 1.49 -8.65
C THR A 299 3.08 1.81 -8.50
N SER A 300 3.79 1.79 -9.62
CA SER A 300 5.13 2.38 -9.78
C SER A 300 5.13 3.19 -11.07
N MET A 301 4.37 4.28 -11.07
CA MET A 301 4.10 5.13 -12.23
C MET A 301 3.65 4.31 -13.45
N GLU A 302 4.38 4.35 -14.56
CA GLU A 302 4.07 3.60 -15.79
C GLU A 302 4.79 2.24 -15.90
N MET A 303 5.26 1.67 -14.79
CA MET A 303 5.84 0.33 -14.77
C MET A 303 4.81 -0.69 -15.27
N ALA A 304 5.14 -1.43 -16.32
CA ALA A 304 4.36 -2.59 -16.71
C ALA A 304 4.77 -3.77 -15.83
N GLY A 305 3.79 -4.44 -15.25
CA GLY A 305 3.97 -5.48 -14.25
C GLY A 305 2.78 -5.53 -13.31
N LEU A 306 2.80 -6.49 -12.40
CA LEU A 306 1.76 -6.67 -11.40
C LEU A 306 2.31 -7.35 -10.15
N SER A 307 1.57 -7.24 -9.06
CA SER A 307 1.79 -8.04 -7.86
C SER A 307 0.55 -8.84 -7.49
N LEU A 308 0.80 -9.98 -6.84
CA LEU A 308 -0.20 -10.84 -6.23
C LEU A 308 -0.02 -10.75 -4.73
N THR A 309 -1.06 -10.35 -4.01
CA THR A 309 -1.12 -10.43 -2.54
C THR A 309 -2.16 -11.44 -2.11
N VAL A 310 -1.84 -12.25 -1.09
CA VAL A 310 -2.78 -13.09 -0.37
C VAL A 310 -2.82 -12.64 1.08
N LEU A 311 -4.01 -12.32 1.58
CA LEU A 311 -4.30 -12.11 3.00
C LEU A 311 -5.11 -13.31 3.50
N LYS A 312 -4.54 -14.08 4.44
CA LYS A 312 -5.29 -15.14 5.12
C LYS A 312 -6.29 -14.53 6.09
N LEU A 313 -7.54 -14.98 6.04
CA LEU A 313 -8.63 -14.42 6.81
C LEU A 313 -9.04 -15.37 7.94
N ASP A 314 -9.38 -14.76 9.06
CA ASP A 314 -10.31 -15.32 10.02
C ASP A 314 -11.54 -14.42 10.15
N GLU A 315 -12.47 -14.75 11.05
CA GLU A 315 -13.71 -13.98 11.21
C GLU A 315 -13.46 -12.51 11.61
N GLU A 316 -12.43 -12.23 12.42
CA GLU A 316 -12.10 -10.86 12.85
C GLU A 316 -11.59 -10.02 11.68
N LEU A 317 -10.62 -10.54 10.91
CA LEU A 317 -10.08 -9.85 9.74
C LEU A 317 -11.14 -9.71 8.63
N LYS A 318 -12.00 -10.71 8.45
CA LYS A 318 -13.09 -10.68 7.48
C LYS A 318 -14.14 -9.61 7.81
N ASP A 319 -14.52 -9.45 9.08
CA ASP A 319 -15.44 -8.38 9.50
C ASP A 319 -14.85 -6.99 9.23
N LEU A 320 -13.58 -6.78 9.60
CA LEU A 320 -12.89 -5.51 9.38
C LEU A 320 -12.66 -5.21 7.89
N LEU A 321 -12.39 -6.23 7.07
CA LEU A 321 -12.26 -6.10 5.62
C LEU A 321 -13.59 -5.68 4.96
N ARG A 322 -14.71 -6.21 5.46
CA ARG A 322 -16.08 -5.88 5.00
C ARG A 322 -16.59 -4.53 5.47
N TYR A 323 -16.05 -3.99 6.56
CA TYR A 323 -16.47 -2.68 7.07
C TYR A 323 -16.39 -1.61 5.98
N PRO A 324 -17.38 -0.73 5.79
CA PRO A 324 -17.37 0.26 4.72
C PRO A 324 -16.12 1.13 4.69
N ALA A 325 -15.63 1.43 3.49
CA ALA A 325 -14.56 2.39 3.26
C ALA A 325 -14.87 3.25 2.04
N SER A 326 -14.56 4.54 2.14
CA SER A 326 -14.79 5.53 1.09
C SER A 326 -13.67 6.57 1.10
N THR A 327 -12.73 6.40 0.18
CA THR A 327 -11.66 7.36 -0.11
C THR A 327 -11.83 7.90 -1.53
N PRO A 328 -11.04 8.90 -1.97
CA PRO A 328 -11.10 9.36 -3.35
C PRO A 328 -10.79 8.28 -4.40
N PHE A 329 -9.98 7.26 -4.05
CA PHE A 329 -9.50 6.24 -4.99
C PHE A 329 -9.96 4.82 -4.65
N TYR A 330 -10.60 4.60 -3.50
CA TYR A 330 -10.99 3.27 -3.06
C TYR A 330 -12.36 3.26 -2.38
N THR A 331 -13.16 2.27 -2.75
CA THR A 331 -14.28 1.79 -1.94
C THR A 331 -14.35 0.27 -2.02
N ASN A 332 -14.77 -0.37 -0.93
CA ASN A 332 -15.08 -1.79 -0.89
C ASN A 332 -16.57 -2.09 -1.09
N SER A 333 -17.40 -1.06 -1.36
CA SER A 333 -18.85 -1.25 -1.60
C SER A 333 -19.17 -2.09 -2.85
N ASN A 334 -18.21 -2.15 -3.78
CA ASN A 334 -18.35 -2.87 -5.06
C ASN A 334 -17.55 -4.19 -5.09
N LYS A 335 -17.07 -4.67 -3.95
CA LYS A 335 -16.14 -5.81 -3.84
C LYS A 335 -16.66 -6.94 -2.97
#